data_AF-A0A5R2N5C5-F1
#
_entry.id   AF-A0A5R2N5C5-F1
#
_cell.length_a   1.000
_cell.length_b   1.000
_cell.length_c   1.000
_cell.angle_alpha   90.00
_cell.angle_beta   90.00
_cell.angle_gamma   90.00
#
_symmetry.space_group_name_H-M   'P 1'
#
loop_
_entity.id
_entity.type
_entity.pdbx_description
1 polymer ?
#
loop_
_entity_poly.entity_id
_entity_poly.type
_entity_poly.pdbx_seq_one_letter_code
_entity_poly.pdbx_strand_id
1 'polypeptide(L)'
;LAAAPGVVHDVPPFDRDAMLIEADLLIDWYVPAISGGPASDALRSGYHRTWNALLDRLQGSEYTLMLRDFHSPNIIWRGERSGLDRLGIVDVQDALIGPAAYDVASLAMDARVTIPPEIEQRTLDAYVAARRAAGGFDEAGFLEAYAIMAAQRNSKILGIFVRLEKRDGKPYYLRHLPRIRDYLRRALSHPA
;
A
#
# COMPACT_ATOMS: atom_id res chain seq x y z
N LEU A 1 -15.39 13.86 -11.47
CA LEU A 1 -16.21 13.17 -12.50
C LEU A 1 -17.67 13.21 -12.05
N ALA A 2 -18.63 13.37 -12.95
CA ALA A 2 -20.05 13.41 -12.57
C ALA A 2 -20.54 12.00 -12.18
N ALA A 3 -20.91 11.79 -10.91
CA ALA A 3 -21.44 10.54 -10.40
C ALA A 3 -22.92 10.32 -10.81
N ALA A 4 -23.62 11.42 -11.06
CA ALA A 4 -24.97 11.50 -11.64
C ALA A 4 -25.12 12.88 -12.32
N PRO A 5 -26.16 13.13 -13.13
CA PRO A 5 -26.40 14.46 -13.70
C PRO A 5 -26.41 15.54 -12.60
N GLY A 6 -25.45 16.46 -12.66
CA GLY A 6 -25.28 17.54 -11.68
C GLY A 6 -24.58 17.17 -10.36
N VAL A 7 -24.15 15.91 -10.17
CA VAL A 7 -23.45 15.47 -8.96
C VAL A 7 -21.98 15.24 -9.29
N VAL A 8 -21.10 16.09 -8.78
CA VAL A 8 -19.65 15.87 -8.84
C VAL A 8 -19.23 15.16 -7.55
N HIS A 9 -18.56 14.02 -7.69
CA HIS A 9 -17.92 13.37 -6.56
C HIS A 9 -16.45 13.78 -6.52
N ASP A 10 -16.06 14.41 -5.41
CA ASP A 10 -14.67 14.77 -5.12
C ASP A 10 -14.00 13.63 -4.36
N VAL A 11 -12.98 13.05 -5.00
CA VAL A 11 -12.19 11.97 -4.42
C VAL A 11 -11.16 12.59 -3.45
N PRO A 12 -11.15 12.22 -2.16
CA PRO A 12 -10.26 12.85 -1.20
C PRO A 12 -8.78 12.54 -1.49
N PRO A 13 -7.85 13.42 -1.09
CA PRO A 13 -6.43 13.13 -1.20
C PRO A 13 -6.02 12.07 -0.17
N PHE A 14 -5.11 11.18 -0.56
CA PHE A 14 -4.31 10.41 0.38
C PHE A 14 -3.10 11.26 0.75
N ASP A 15 -3.35 12.21 1.65
CA ASP A 15 -2.36 13.19 2.06
C ASP A 15 -1.41 12.65 3.14
N ARG A 16 -0.49 13.52 3.56
CA ARG A 16 0.52 13.22 4.58
C ARG A 16 -0.09 12.74 5.89
N ASP A 17 -1.15 13.40 6.35
CA ASP A 17 -1.78 13.07 7.63
C ASP A 17 -2.45 11.69 7.54
N ALA A 18 -3.14 11.40 6.44
CA ALA A 18 -3.70 10.07 6.18
C ALA A 18 -2.62 8.98 6.13
N MET A 19 -1.48 9.24 5.46
CA MET A 19 -0.36 8.30 5.39
C MET A 19 0.25 8.02 6.76
N LEU A 20 0.43 9.05 7.60
CA LEU A 20 0.98 8.94 8.95
C LEU A 20 0.03 8.23 9.91
N ILE A 21 -1.27 8.56 9.88
CA ILE A 21 -2.30 7.86 10.69
C ILE A 21 -2.28 6.35 10.40
N GLU A 22 -2.13 5.98 9.13
CA GLU A 22 -2.04 4.57 8.74
C GLU A 22 -0.73 3.91 9.17
N ALA A 23 0.40 4.62 9.04
CA ALA A 23 1.70 4.12 9.50
C ALA A 23 1.72 3.91 11.03
N ASP A 24 1.06 4.80 11.78
CA ASP A 24 0.98 4.74 13.24
C ASP A 24 0.29 3.49 13.78
N LEU A 25 -0.48 2.78 12.96
CA LEU A 25 -1.04 1.49 13.35
C LEU A 25 0.06 0.49 13.74
N LEU A 26 1.24 0.55 13.14
CA LEU A 26 2.37 -0.29 13.53
C LEU A 26 2.82 0.02 14.96
N ILE A 27 3.01 1.30 15.29
CA ILE A 27 3.55 1.69 16.60
C ILE A 27 2.50 1.60 17.71
N ASP A 28 1.22 1.78 17.36
CA ASP A 28 0.11 1.74 18.31
C ASP A 28 -0.36 0.32 18.63
N TRP A 29 -0.26 -0.61 17.66
CA TRP A 29 -0.81 -1.96 17.82
C TRP A 29 0.25 -3.03 17.74
N TYR A 30 1.09 -3.00 16.71
CA TYR A 30 2.04 -4.07 16.46
C TYR A 30 3.23 -4.04 17.44
N VAL A 31 3.80 -2.87 17.74
CA VAL A 31 4.89 -2.73 18.72
C VAL A 31 4.49 -3.25 20.11
N PRO A 32 3.35 -2.86 20.70
CA PRO A 32 2.92 -3.41 21.98
C PRO A 32 2.68 -4.91 21.98
N ALA A 33 2.14 -5.45 20.88
CA ALA A 33 1.90 -6.87 20.76
C ALA A 33 3.19 -7.72 20.74
N ILE A 34 4.31 -7.18 20.24
CA ILE A 34 5.59 -7.92 20.20
C ILE A 34 6.51 -7.61 21.38
N SER A 35 6.38 -6.45 22.01
CA SER A 35 7.27 -5.99 23.08
C SER A 35 6.67 -6.12 24.48
N GLY A 36 5.34 -6.31 24.58
CA GLY A 36 4.62 -6.38 25.86
C GLY A 36 4.30 -5.04 26.50
N GLY A 37 4.61 -3.91 25.86
CA GLY A 37 4.33 -2.57 26.38
C GLY A 37 4.24 -1.50 25.28
N PRO A 38 3.69 -0.31 25.59
CA PRO A 38 3.61 0.77 24.60
C PRO A 38 4.99 1.17 24.08
N ALA A 39 5.03 1.64 22.84
CA ALA A 39 6.23 2.29 22.31
C ALA A 39 6.62 3.50 23.18
N SER A 40 7.92 3.66 23.44
CA SER A 40 8.41 4.83 24.15
C SER A 40 8.25 6.11 23.32
N ASP A 41 8.19 7.27 23.98
CA ASP A 41 8.12 8.58 23.30
C ASP A 41 9.31 8.79 22.35
N ALA A 42 10.49 8.30 22.73
CA ALA A 42 11.68 8.35 21.89
C ALA A 42 11.51 7.52 20.61
N LEU A 43 10.96 6.31 20.71
CA LEU A 43 10.67 5.45 19.56
C LEU A 43 9.62 6.10 18.65
N ARG A 44 8.53 6.63 19.21
CA ARG A 44 7.48 7.31 18.45
C ARG A 44 8.01 8.54 17.72
N SER A 45 8.75 9.38 18.42
CA SER A 45 9.36 10.56 17.81
C SER A 45 10.35 10.20 16.70
N GLY A 46 11.14 9.12 16.89
CA GLY A 46 12.03 8.60 15.85
C GLY A 46 11.27 8.08 14.63
N TYR A 47 10.24 7.28 14.86
CA TYR A 47 9.37 6.72 13.82
C TYR A 47 8.72 7.81 12.97
N HIS A 48 8.14 8.83 13.61
CA HIS A 48 7.54 9.98 12.93
C HIS A 48 8.56 10.81 12.15
N ARG A 49 9.76 11.04 12.70
CA ARG A 49 10.82 11.74 11.96
C ARG A 49 11.21 10.99 10.69
N THR A 50 11.40 9.67 10.78
CA THR A 50 11.73 8.84 9.63
C THR A 50 10.62 8.87 8.58
N TRP A 51 9.35 8.67 8.97
CA TRP A 51 8.25 8.74 8.01
C TRP A 51 8.13 10.11 7.36
N ASN A 52 8.23 11.20 8.13
CA ASN A 52 8.18 12.53 7.54
C ASN A 52 9.28 12.72 6.49
N ALA A 53 10.52 12.32 6.78
CA ALA A 53 11.60 12.40 5.81
C ALA A 53 11.32 11.56 4.54
N LEU A 54 10.75 10.36 4.68
CA LEU A 54 10.37 9.53 3.54
C LEU A 54 9.20 10.13 2.74
N LEU A 55 8.19 10.69 3.41
CA LEU A 55 7.04 11.31 2.77
C LEU A 55 7.42 12.60 2.02
N ASP A 56 8.47 13.31 2.47
CA ASP A 56 9.03 14.44 1.70
C ASP A 56 9.61 13.98 0.35
N ARG A 57 10.18 12.77 0.27
CA ARG A 57 10.71 12.20 -0.98
C ARG A 57 9.62 11.82 -1.98
N LEU A 58 8.37 11.72 -1.54
CA LEU A 58 7.23 11.51 -2.44
C LEU A 58 6.78 12.79 -3.12
N GLN A 59 7.29 13.95 -2.73
CA GLN A 59 6.97 15.21 -3.40
C GLN A 59 7.43 15.15 -4.86
N GLY A 60 6.51 15.42 -5.79
CA GLY A 60 6.79 15.33 -7.22
C GLY A 60 6.63 13.94 -7.83
N SER A 61 6.38 12.91 -7.01
CA SER A 61 5.92 11.62 -7.53
C SER A 61 4.55 11.76 -8.21
N GLU A 62 4.21 10.80 -9.06
CA GLU A 62 2.93 10.82 -9.77
C GLU A 62 1.77 10.41 -8.86
N TYR A 63 0.73 11.23 -8.87
CA TYR A 63 -0.52 10.97 -8.17
C TYR A 63 -1.62 10.59 -9.18
N THR A 64 -2.42 9.60 -8.80
CA THR A 64 -3.52 9.07 -9.64
C THR A 64 -4.69 8.67 -8.75
N LEU A 65 -5.78 8.20 -9.38
CA LEU A 65 -6.83 7.48 -8.67
C LEU A 65 -6.25 6.17 -8.12
N MET A 66 -5.99 6.16 -6.81
CA MET A 66 -5.47 5.03 -6.05
C MET A 66 -6.65 4.25 -5.46
N LEU A 67 -6.82 3.01 -5.90
CA LEU A 67 -7.91 2.12 -5.49
C LEU A 67 -7.74 1.58 -4.07
N ARG A 68 -6.51 1.60 -3.54
CA ARG A 68 -6.08 1.17 -2.20
C ARG A 68 -6.14 -0.34 -1.95
N ASP A 69 -7.25 -0.97 -2.32
CA ASP A 69 -7.47 -2.42 -2.18
C ASP A 69 -7.34 -3.14 -3.54
N PHE A 70 -6.39 -2.69 -4.36
CA PHE A 70 -6.01 -3.37 -5.61
C PHE A 70 -5.19 -4.62 -5.32
N HIS A 71 -5.87 -5.75 -5.12
CA HIS A 71 -5.29 -7.04 -4.74
C HIS A 71 -6.21 -8.20 -5.11
N SER A 72 -5.72 -9.44 -5.05
CA SER A 72 -6.34 -10.60 -5.71
C SER A 72 -7.82 -10.86 -5.38
N PRO A 73 -8.35 -10.68 -4.14
CA PRO A 73 -9.78 -10.87 -3.90
C PRO A 73 -10.70 -9.88 -4.63
N ASN A 74 -10.18 -8.71 -5.03
CA ASN A 74 -10.93 -7.64 -5.67
C ASN A 74 -10.74 -7.63 -7.20
N ILE A 75 -10.09 -8.67 -7.75
CA ILE A 75 -9.87 -8.87 -9.18
C ILE A 75 -10.60 -10.14 -9.62
N ILE A 76 -11.70 -9.97 -10.35
CA ILE A 76 -12.55 -11.05 -10.87
C ILE A 76 -12.11 -11.37 -12.29
N TRP A 77 -11.63 -12.59 -12.51
CA TRP A 77 -11.31 -13.08 -13.85
C TRP A 77 -12.58 -13.43 -14.64
N ARG A 78 -12.74 -12.79 -15.80
CA ARG A 78 -13.87 -12.95 -16.73
C ARG A 78 -13.38 -13.57 -18.03
N GLY A 79 -13.11 -14.87 -17.99
CA GLY A 79 -12.44 -15.61 -19.07
C GLY A 79 -13.18 -15.59 -20.42
N GLU A 80 -14.47 -15.25 -20.41
CA GLU A 80 -15.30 -15.09 -21.60
C GLU A 80 -15.15 -13.73 -22.30
N ARG A 81 -14.49 -12.75 -21.66
CA ARG A 81 -14.24 -11.42 -22.23
C ARG A 81 -12.89 -11.37 -22.97
N SER A 82 -12.61 -10.27 -23.64
CA SER A 82 -11.36 -10.05 -24.39
C SER A 82 -10.55 -8.88 -23.82
N GLY A 83 -9.23 -8.86 -24.08
CA GLY A 83 -8.36 -7.77 -23.64
C GLY A 83 -8.37 -7.53 -22.13
N LEU A 84 -8.51 -6.26 -21.73
CA LEU A 84 -8.60 -5.80 -20.34
C LEU A 84 -9.98 -6.03 -19.71
N ASP A 85 -11.04 -6.22 -20.49
CA ASP A 85 -12.39 -6.52 -19.99
C ASP A 85 -12.48 -7.87 -19.24
N ARG A 86 -11.42 -8.68 -19.36
CA ARG A 86 -11.22 -9.91 -18.58
C ARG A 86 -10.95 -9.65 -17.09
N LEU A 87 -10.63 -8.41 -16.72
CA LEU A 87 -10.38 -8.01 -15.34
C LEU A 87 -11.56 -7.20 -14.83
N GLY A 88 -12.46 -7.85 -14.08
CA GLY A 88 -13.47 -7.16 -13.30
C GLY A 88 -12.84 -6.63 -12.01
N ILE A 89 -12.83 -5.31 -11.83
CA ILE A 89 -12.32 -4.67 -10.60
C ILE A 89 -13.51 -4.24 -9.74
N VAL A 90 -13.48 -4.60 -8.47
CA VAL A 90 -14.52 -4.28 -7.48
C VAL A 90 -13.91 -3.58 -6.27
N ASP A 91 -14.76 -3.12 -5.34
CA ASP A 91 -14.33 -2.53 -4.05
C ASP A 91 -13.56 -1.21 -4.21
N VAL A 92 -14.05 -0.34 -5.10
CA VAL A 92 -13.40 0.94 -5.48
C VAL A 92 -13.96 2.16 -4.74
N GLN A 93 -14.91 1.98 -3.83
CA GLN A 93 -15.60 3.09 -3.14
C GLN A 93 -14.71 3.88 -2.18
N ASP A 94 -13.62 3.27 -1.69
CA ASP A 94 -12.67 3.90 -0.77
C ASP A 94 -11.48 4.54 -1.49
N ALA A 95 -11.53 4.64 -2.83
CA ALA A 95 -10.44 5.20 -3.63
C ALA A 95 -10.11 6.65 -3.22
N LEU A 96 -8.83 6.99 -3.31
CA LEU A 96 -8.28 8.31 -3.00
C LEU A 96 -7.41 8.80 -4.16
N ILE A 97 -7.05 10.09 -4.15
CA ILE A 97 -5.98 10.61 -5.02
C ILE A 97 -4.66 10.49 -4.27
N GLY A 98 -3.77 9.60 -4.73
CA GLY A 98 -2.52 9.27 -4.03
C GLY A 98 -1.41 8.78 -4.97
N PRO A 99 -0.22 8.46 -4.43
CA PRO A 99 0.92 8.01 -5.24
C PRO A 99 0.57 6.76 -6.05
N ALA A 100 0.83 6.80 -7.36
CA ALA A 100 0.53 5.68 -8.27
C ALA A 100 1.20 4.36 -7.86
N ALA A 101 2.33 4.45 -7.18
CA ALA A 101 3.09 3.32 -6.69
C ALA A 101 2.35 2.51 -5.60
N TYR A 102 1.35 3.07 -4.92
CA TYR A 102 0.63 2.40 -3.84
C TYR A 102 -0.15 1.17 -4.34
N ASP A 103 -0.91 1.29 -5.44
CA ASP A 103 -1.67 0.16 -5.99
C ASP A 103 -0.75 -0.91 -6.57
N VAL A 104 0.40 -0.51 -7.14
CA VAL A 104 1.43 -1.44 -7.60
C VAL A 104 2.01 -2.22 -6.42
N ALA A 105 2.35 -1.55 -5.32
CA ALA A 105 2.78 -2.20 -4.09
C ALA A 105 1.68 -3.10 -3.49
N SER A 106 0.41 -2.70 -3.58
CA SER A 106 -0.72 -3.51 -3.11
C SER A 106 -0.85 -4.83 -3.85
N LEU A 107 -0.65 -4.81 -5.18
CA LEU A 107 -0.70 -6.01 -6.01
C LEU A 107 0.57 -6.86 -5.89
N ALA A 108 1.74 -6.22 -5.95
CA ALA A 108 3.04 -6.89 -5.94
C ALA A 108 3.38 -7.47 -4.55
N MET A 109 2.80 -6.94 -3.48
CA MET A 109 2.90 -7.43 -2.11
C MET A 109 1.50 -7.68 -1.51
N ASP A 110 0.69 -8.49 -2.20
CA ASP A 110 -0.67 -8.84 -1.78
C ASP A 110 -0.65 -9.51 -0.39
N ALA A 111 -1.33 -8.92 0.59
CA ALA A 111 -1.37 -9.44 1.94
C ALA A 111 -2.19 -10.75 2.08
N ARG A 112 -3.04 -11.06 1.10
CA ARG A 112 -4.01 -12.16 1.13
C ARG A 112 -3.40 -13.49 0.68
N VAL A 113 -2.42 -13.44 -0.21
CA VAL A 113 -1.71 -14.61 -0.74
C VAL A 113 -0.19 -14.42 -0.60
N THR A 114 0.59 -15.49 -0.51
CA THR A 114 2.05 -15.36 -0.51
C THR A 114 2.52 -15.15 -1.96
N ILE A 115 2.89 -13.91 -2.28
CA ILE A 115 3.64 -13.51 -3.48
C ILE A 115 5.14 -13.83 -3.29
N PRO A 116 5.74 -14.68 -4.14
CA PRO A 116 7.20 -14.89 -4.20
C PRO A 116 7.94 -13.67 -4.76
N PRO A 117 9.22 -13.46 -4.42
CA PRO A 117 10.04 -12.36 -4.95
C PRO A 117 10.03 -12.24 -6.47
N GLU A 118 10.01 -13.37 -7.18
CA GLU A 118 10.01 -13.38 -8.64
C GLU A 118 8.70 -12.86 -9.23
N ILE A 119 7.57 -13.09 -8.55
CA ILE A 119 6.27 -12.58 -8.99
C ILE A 119 6.14 -11.09 -8.66
N GLU A 120 6.63 -10.67 -7.49
CA GLU A 120 6.69 -9.25 -7.17
C GLU A 120 7.49 -8.48 -8.22
N GLN A 121 8.72 -8.93 -8.51
CA GLN A 121 9.60 -8.28 -9.48
C GLN A 121 8.95 -8.24 -10.86
N ARG A 122 8.34 -9.34 -11.31
CA ARG A 122 7.62 -9.38 -12.60
C ARG A 122 6.43 -8.41 -12.65
N THR A 123 5.70 -8.25 -11.56
CA THR A 123 4.60 -7.26 -11.48
C THR A 123 5.14 -5.84 -11.59
N LEU A 124 6.22 -5.53 -10.87
CA LEU A 124 6.88 -4.24 -10.91
C LEU A 124 7.45 -3.93 -12.31
N ASP A 125 8.17 -4.88 -12.90
CA ASP A 125 8.76 -4.78 -14.25
C ASP A 125 7.68 -4.57 -15.32
N ALA A 126 6.54 -5.26 -15.21
CA ALA A 126 5.44 -5.10 -16.13
C ALA A 126 4.84 -3.69 -16.07
N TYR A 127 4.70 -3.12 -14.87
CA TYR A 127 4.25 -1.74 -14.71
C TYR A 127 5.26 -0.74 -15.30
N VAL A 128 6.55 -0.88 -14.94
CA VAL A 128 7.64 -0.04 -15.46
C VAL A 128 7.70 -0.08 -16.98
N ALA A 129 7.62 -1.27 -17.59
CA ALA A 129 7.62 -1.42 -19.04
C ALA A 129 6.43 -0.72 -19.70
N ALA A 130 5.23 -0.86 -19.15
CA ALA A 130 4.03 -0.19 -19.65
C ALA A 130 4.15 1.33 -19.56
N ARG A 131 4.70 1.85 -18.46
CA ARG A 131 4.89 3.29 -18.24
C ARG A 131 5.98 3.88 -19.14
N ARG A 132 7.11 3.19 -19.32
CA ARG A 132 8.12 3.56 -20.32
C ARG A 132 7.52 3.68 -21.72
N ALA A 133 6.70 2.71 -22.12
CA ALA A 133 6.05 2.71 -23.42
C ALA A 133 5.04 3.87 -23.61
N ALA A 134 4.39 4.31 -22.53
CA ALA A 134 3.47 5.46 -22.54
C ALA A 134 4.19 6.82 -22.61
N GLY A 135 5.48 6.87 -22.25
CA GLY A 135 6.29 8.10 -22.24
C GLY A 135 6.14 8.95 -20.97
N GLY A 136 7.09 9.87 -20.75
CA GLY A 136 7.05 10.81 -19.63
C GLY A 136 7.20 10.18 -18.23
N PHE A 137 7.81 8.99 -18.16
CA PHE A 137 7.94 8.22 -16.92
C PHE A 137 9.32 8.41 -16.28
N ASP A 138 9.35 8.98 -15.07
CA ASP A 138 10.51 8.96 -14.19
C ASP A 138 10.53 7.63 -13.42
N GLU A 139 11.29 6.69 -13.94
CA GLU A 139 11.41 5.37 -13.33
C GLU A 139 12.16 5.38 -12.00
N ALA A 140 13.22 6.17 -11.88
CA ALA A 140 14.01 6.20 -10.65
C ALA A 140 13.16 6.74 -9.50
N GLY A 141 12.45 7.85 -9.73
CA GLY A 141 11.49 8.38 -8.77
C GLY A 141 10.34 7.41 -8.48
N PHE A 142 9.86 6.67 -9.48
CA PHE A 142 8.82 5.65 -9.26
C PHE A 142 9.30 4.48 -8.41
N LEU A 143 10.50 3.94 -8.64
CA LEU A 143 11.04 2.81 -7.87
C LEU A 143 11.26 3.19 -6.41
N GLU A 144 11.71 4.43 -6.16
CA GLU A 144 11.77 5.00 -4.83
C GLU A 144 10.38 5.13 -4.19
N ALA A 145 9.41 5.71 -4.90
CA ALA A 145 8.03 5.83 -4.42
C ALA A 145 7.40 4.46 -4.14
N TYR A 146 7.70 3.44 -4.95
CA TYR A 146 7.28 2.06 -4.74
C TYR A 146 7.83 1.50 -3.43
N ALA A 147 9.13 1.65 -3.17
CA ALA A 147 9.74 1.17 -1.93
C ALA A 147 9.11 1.83 -0.68
N ILE A 148 8.92 3.16 -0.73
CA ILE A 148 8.32 3.93 0.37
C ILE A 148 6.85 3.51 0.58
N MET A 149 6.05 3.42 -0.47
CA MET A 149 4.64 3.01 -0.38
C MET A 149 4.48 1.54 0.03
N ALA A 150 5.36 0.65 -0.43
CA ALA A 150 5.40 -0.73 0.02
C ALA A 150 5.70 -0.81 1.53
N ALA A 151 6.68 -0.05 2.02
CA ALA A 151 6.99 0.01 3.45
C ALA A 151 5.84 0.58 4.28
N GLN A 152 5.21 1.68 3.81
CA GLN A 152 4.09 2.33 4.50
C GLN A 152 2.90 1.39 4.60
N ARG A 153 2.51 0.77 3.47
CA ARG A 153 1.37 -0.15 3.41
C ARG A 153 1.60 -1.38 4.27
N ASN A 154 2.78 -2.01 4.20
CA ASN A 154 3.05 -3.19 5.03
C ASN A 154 3.13 -2.84 6.52
N SER A 155 3.61 -1.64 6.88
CA SER A 155 3.57 -1.14 8.26
C SER A 155 2.13 -1.01 8.77
N LYS A 156 1.27 -0.34 8.00
CA LYS A 156 -0.17 -0.26 8.26
C LYS A 156 -0.80 -1.64 8.47
N ILE A 157 -0.53 -2.59 7.58
CA ILE A 157 -1.13 -3.93 7.63
C ILE A 157 -0.71 -4.71 8.88
N LEU A 158 0.56 -4.63 9.30
CA LEU A 158 1.02 -5.24 10.56
C LEU A 158 0.19 -4.72 11.74
N GLY A 159 -0.02 -3.41 11.79
CA GLY A 159 -0.86 -2.77 12.81
C GLY A 159 -2.33 -3.19 12.73
N ILE A 160 -2.93 -3.14 11.54
CA ILE A 160 -4.33 -3.51 11.31
C ILE A 160 -4.60 -4.96 11.75
N PHE A 161 -3.74 -5.90 11.38
CA PHE A 161 -3.96 -7.32 11.71
C PHE A 161 -3.91 -7.58 13.21
N VAL A 162 -3.02 -6.90 13.94
CA VAL A 162 -2.99 -6.98 15.40
C VAL A 162 -4.22 -6.30 16.01
N ARG A 163 -4.61 -5.11 15.52
CA ARG A 163 -5.81 -4.41 15.98
C ARG A 163 -7.07 -5.26 15.80
N LEU A 164 -7.23 -5.90 14.65
CA LEU A 164 -8.37 -6.77 14.34
C LEU A 164 -8.45 -7.96 15.30
N GLU A 165 -7.32 -8.52 15.73
CA GLU A 165 -7.32 -9.58 16.75
C GLU A 165 -7.63 -9.04 18.15
N LYS A 166 -6.89 -8.02 18.61
CA LYS A 166 -6.99 -7.51 19.99
C LYS A 166 -8.29 -6.76 20.29
N ARG A 167 -8.73 -5.90 19.38
CA ARG A 167 -9.91 -5.04 19.59
C ARG A 167 -11.18 -5.68 19.04
N ASP A 168 -11.08 -6.33 17.88
CA ASP A 168 -12.26 -6.76 17.11
C ASP A 168 -12.50 -8.28 17.20
N GLY A 169 -11.66 -9.02 17.95
CA GLY A 169 -11.85 -10.45 18.21
C GLY A 169 -11.69 -11.34 16.97
N LYS A 170 -10.88 -10.93 15.99
CA LYS A 170 -10.67 -11.66 14.72
C LYS A 170 -9.26 -12.31 14.68
N PRO A 171 -9.04 -13.47 15.32
CA PRO A 171 -7.70 -14.05 15.50
C PRO A 171 -7.03 -14.54 14.21
N TYR A 172 -7.83 -14.79 13.17
CA TYR A 172 -7.34 -15.34 11.90
C TYR A 172 -6.24 -14.49 11.24
N TYR A 173 -6.23 -13.17 11.49
CA TYR A 173 -5.29 -12.26 10.82
C TYR A 173 -3.83 -12.42 11.29
N LEU A 174 -3.59 -12.90 12.52
CA LEU A 174 -2.23 -13.05 13.04
C LEU A 174 -1.39 -14.06 12.25
N ARG A 175 -2.05 -15.06 11.63
CA ARG A 175 -1.38 -16.07 10.79
C ARG A 175 -0.68 -15.46 9.58
N HIS A 176 -1.07 -14.24 9.18
CA HIS A 176 -0.51 -13.54 8.02
C HIS A 176 0.70 -12.67 8.38
N LEU A 177 0.95 -12.38 9.67
CA LEU A 177 2.06 -11.51 10.09
C LEU A 177 3.43 -11.96 9.57
N PRO A 178 3.80 -13.25 9.53
CA PRO A 178 5.09 -13.67 8.98
C PRO A 178 5.31 -13.19 7.53
N ARG A 179 4.27 -13.22 6.70
CA ARG A 179 4.31 -12.73 5.31
C ARG A 179 4.51 -11.23 5.26
N ILE A 180 3.74 -10.48 6.05
CA ILE A 180 3.82 -9.01 6.04
C ILE A 180 5.17 -8.51 6.59
N ARG A 181 5.75 -9.22 7.57
CA ARG A 181 7.12 -8.96 8.06
C ARG A 181 8.16 -9.17 6.97
N ASP A 182 7.99 -10.23 6.16
CA ASP A 182 8.87 -10.47 5.02
C ASP A 182 8.75 -9.34 3.98
N TYR A 183 7.52 -8.94 3.66
CA TYR A 183 7.27 -7.86 2.68
C TYR A 183 7.85 -6.53 3.13
N LEU A 184 7.66 -6.19 4.41
CA LEU A 184 8.28 -5.01 4.99
C LEU A 184 9.81 -5.10 4.93
N ARG A 185 10.42 -6.26 5.26
CA ARG A 185 11.87 -6.44 5.14
C ARG A 185 12.37 -6.23 3.71
N ARG A 186 11.64 -6.75 2.71
CA ARG A 186 11.99 -6.59 1.30
C ARG A 186 11.87 -5.13 0.86
N ALA A 187 10.81 -4.43 1.23
CA ALA A 187 10.67 -2.99 0.98
C ALA A 187 11.82 -2.17 1.62
N LEU A 188 12.19 -2.50 2.87
CA LEU A 188 13.28 -1.85 3.60
C LEU A 188 14.69 -2.20 3.09
N SER A 189 14.81 -3.11 2.12
CA SER A 189 16.10 -3.42 1.49
C SER A 189 16.51 -2.41 0.41
N HIS A 190 15.56 -1.58 -0.03
CA HIS A 190 15.85 -0.47 -0.93
C HIS A 190 16.72 0.59 -0.23
N PRO A 191 17.70 1.20 -0.90
CA PRO A 191 18.64 2.16 -0.28
C PRO A 191 18.03 3.52 0.12
N ALA A 192 16.72 3.74 -0.11
CA ALA A 192 16.05 5.02 0.14
C ALA A 192 15.61 5.17 1.60
#